data_AF-A0AAV1WUN2-F1
#
_entry.id   AF-A0AAV1WUN2-F1
#
_cell.length_a   1.000
_cell.length_b   1.000
_cell.length_c   1.000
_cell.angle_alpha   90.00
_cell.angle_beta   90.00
_cell.angle_gamma   90.00
#
_symmetry.space_group_name_H-M   'P 1'
#
loop_
_entity.id
_entity.type
_entity.pdbx_description
1 polymer ?
#
loop_
_entity_poly.entity_id
_entity_poly.type
_entity_poly.pdbx_seq_one_letter_code
_entity_poly.pdbx_strand_id
1 'polypeptide(L)'
;MARSISVVFTFFLLLLLLVVTVCNCIYMLEQRKTCYVNVFSQPSCFSVRAEAECIRGCDERGYDGGRCQYKTVHDMEMVCFCKIKGCVSD
;
A
#
# COMPACT_ATOMS: atom_id res chain seq x y z
N MET A 1 24.66 21.71 34.02
CA MET A 1 24.22 21.59 32.61
C MET A 1 23.70 20.18 32.30
N ALA A 2 22.79 19.61 33.12
CA ALA A 2 22.31 18.22 32.97
C ALA A 2 20.86 18.09 32.47
N ARG A 3 20.08 19.18 32.54
CA ARG A 3 18.68 19.20 32.09
C ARG A 3 18.56 19.20 30.56
N SER A 4 19.53 19.76 29.85
CA SER A 4 19.54 19.81 28.38
C SER A 4 19.83 18.45 27.73
N ILE A 5 20.59 17.57 28.39
CA ILE A 5 20.98 16.26 27.82
C ILE A 5 19.77 15.32 27.73
N SER A 6 18.89 15.36 28.75
CA SER A 6 17.65 14.58 28.76
C SER A 6 16.71 14.97 27.60
N VAL A 7 16.60 16.27 27.31
CA VAL A 7 15.77 16.78 26.20
C VAL A 7 16.32 16.40 24.83
N VAL A 8 17.65 16.37 24.67
CA VAL A 8 18.28 15.93 23.42
C VAL A 8 18.08 14.43 23.21
N PHE A 9 18.18 13.64 24.29
CA PHE A 9 17.97 12.20 24.22
C PHE A 9 16.51 11.84 23.86
N THR A 10 15.53 12.53 24.43
CA THR A 10 14.11 12.31 24.07
C THR A 10 13.80 12.75 22.64
N PHE A 11 14.38 13.86 22.17
CA PHE A 11 14.26 14.30 20.78
C PHE A 11 14.83 13.26 19.80
N PHE A 12 15.98 12.66 20.15
CA PHE A 12 16.59 11.60 19.35
C PHE A 12 15.72 10.34 19.29
N LEU A 13 15.14 9.92 20.42
CA LEU A 13 14.19 8.79 20.46
C LEU A 13 12.94 9.07 19.61
N LEU A 14 12.43 10.30 19.63
CA LEU A 14 11.28 10.72 18.83
C LEU A 14 11.58 10.68 17.33
N LEU A 15 12.76 11.15 16.92
CA LEU A 15 13.23 11.06 15.54
C LEU A 15 13.38 9.60 15.09
N LEU A 16 13.92 8.73 15.94
CA LEU A 16 14.03 7.30 15.67
C LEU A 16 12.66 6.64 15.44
N LEU A 17 11.68 6.95 16.30
CA LEU A 17 10.30 6.46 16.12
C LEU A 17 9.69 6.97 14.82
N LEU A 18 9.95 8.23 14.45
CA LEU A 18 9.46 8.83 13.22
C LEU A 18 10.08 8.13 11.99
N VAL A 19 11.37 7.83 12.03
CA VAL A 19 12.06 7.05 10.97
C VAL A 19 11.53 5.63 10.89
N VAL A 20 11.37 4.92 12.01
CA VAL A 20 10.78 3.56 12.05
C VAL A 20 9.37 3.56 11.46
N THR A 21 8.57 4.58 11.71
CA THR A 21 7.21 4.71 11.18
C THR A 21 7.21 5.02 9.68
N VAL A 22 8.09 5.91 9.22
CA VAL A 22 8.27 6.21 7.78
C VAL A 22 8.76 4.97 7.02
N CYS A 23 9.72 4.21 7.57
CA CYS A 23 10.18 2.95 6.97
C CYS A 23 9.10 1.88 6.95
N ASN A 24 8.30 1.72 8.00
CA ASN A 24 7.17 0.79 8.00
C ASN A 24 6.11 1.15 6.94
N CYS A 25 5.85 2.45 6.70
CA CYS A 25 5.02 2.90 5.57
C CYS A 25 5.63 2.55 4.20
N ILE A 26 6.95 2.65 4.05
CA ILE A 26 7.64 2.27 2.80
C ILE A 26 7.63 0.74 2.59
N TYR A 27 7.79 -0.06 3.65
CA TYR A 27 7.72 -1.52 3.59
C TYR A 27 6.31 -2.04 3.23
N MET A 28 5.25 -1.39 3.69
CA MET A 28 3.86 -1.71 3.28
C MET A 28 3.57 -1.33 1.81
N LEU A 29 4.22 -0.29 1.30
CA LEU A 29 4.25 0.06 -0.14
C LEU A 29 5.02 -0.97 -0.99
N GLU A 30 5.89 -1.76 -0.37
CA GLU A 30 6.65 -2.82 -1.03
C GLU A 30 5.91 -4.16 -1.04
N GLN A 31 5.18 -4.53 0.03
CA GLN A 31 4.55 -5.85 0.17
C GLN A 31 3.35 -6.19 -0.76
N ARG A 32 2.74 -5.23 -1.48
CA ARG A 32 1.85 -5.59 -2.61
C ARG A 32 2.61 -5.97 -3.88
N LYS A 33 3.91 -5.64 -3.95
CA LYS A 33 4.87 -6.17 -4.92
C LYS A 33 5.37 -7.49 -4.32
N THR A 34 5.18 -8.62 -4.96
CA THR A 34 5.79 -8.92 -6.26
C THR A 34 4.78 -9.32 -7.31
N CYS A 35 3.53 -9.54 -6.91
CA CYS A 35 2.50 -10.04 -7.81
C CYS A 35 1.34 -9.09 -8.03
N TYR A 36 1.17 -8.02 -7.26
CA TYR A 36 0.04 -7.11 -7.44
C TYR A 36 0.49 -5.72 -7.85
N VAL A 37 -0.01 -5.27 -8.99
CA VAL A 37 0.26 -3.96 -9.55
C VAL A 37 -1.00 -3.12 -9.58
N ASN A 38 -0.88 -1.87 -9.18
CA ASN A 38 -1.96 -0.90 -9.34
C ASN A 38 -1.93 -0.39 -10.79
N VAL A 39 -2.78 -0.94 -11.65
CA VAL A 39 -2.84 -0.58 -13.07
C VAL A 39 -3.91 0.49 -13.34
N PHE A 40 -4.86 0.66 -12.42
CA PHE A 40 -5.99 1.55 -12.59
C PHE A 40 -5.84 2.82 -11.76
N SER A 41 -5.81 3.96 -12.43
CA SER A 41 -5.77 5.29 -11.81
C SER A 41 -7.13 5.78 -11.34
N GLN A 42 -8.22 5.03 -11.57
CA GLN A 42 -9.56 5.42 -11.14
C GLN A 42 -9.91 4.82 -9.78
N PRO A 43 -10.24 5.66 -8.77
CA PRO A 43 -10.73 5.20 -7.48
C PRO A 43 -12.24 5.01 -7.54
N SER A 44 -12.69 3.77 -7.64
CA SER A 44 -14.14 3.52 -7.65
C SER A 44 -14.51 2.11 -7.20
N CYS A 45 -13.62 1.44 -6.48
CA CYS A 45 -13.81 0.11 -5.90
C CYS A 45 -14.78 0.10 -4.68
N PHE A 46 -15.84 0.92 -4.69
CA PHE A 46 -16.81 1.01 -3.59
C PHE A 46 -18.06 0.14 -3.82
N SER A 47 -18.21 -0.48 -4.99
CA SER A 47 -19.38 -1.29 -5.32
C SER A 47 -18.97 -2.64 -5.89
N VAL A 48 -19.82 -3.66 -5.70
CA VAL A 48 -19.64 -5.02 -6.26
C VAL A 48 -19.47 -4.98 -7.78
N ARG A 49 -20.14 -4.04 -8.45
CA ARG A 49 -19.99 -3.82 -9.89
C ARG A 49 -18.59 -3.34 -10.27
N ALA A 50 -18.03 -2.41 -9.51
CA ALA A 50 -16.69 -1.89 -9.76
C ALA A 50 -15.61 -2.94 -9.50
N GLU A 51 -15.84 -3.87 -8.57
CA GLU A 51 -14.96 -5.02 -8.37
C GLU A 51 -14.97 -5.97 -9.57
N ALA A 52 -16.13 -6.27 -10.14
CA ALA A 52 -16.22 -7.07 -11.36
C ALA A 52 -15.56 -6.37 -12.57
N GLU A 53 -15.72 -5.06 -12.68
CA GLU A 53 -15.06 -4.25 -13.73
C GLU A 53 -13.53 -4.22 -13.54
N CYS A 54 -13.05 -4.17 -12.29
CA CYS A 54 -11.63 -4.30 -11.94
C CYS A 54 -11.07 -5.66 -12.38
N ILE A 55 -11.74 -6.77 -12.02
CA ILE A 55 -11.32 -8.12 -12.41
C ILE A 55 -11.25 -8.24 -13.93
N ARG A 56 -12.35 -7.90 -14.62
CA ARG A 56 -12.42 -7.99 -16.08
C ARG A 56 -11.37 -7.13 -16.76
N GLY A 57 -11.16 -5.90 -16.29
CA GLY A 57 -10.15 -5.00 -16.84
C GLY A 57 -8.72 -5.48 -16.63
N CYS A 58 -8.44 -6.18 -15.52
CA CYS A 58 -7.15 -6.85 -15.31
C CYS A 58 -6.98 -8.02 -16.30
N ASP A 59 -8.01 -8.85 -16.48
CA ASP A 59 -7.96 -10.00 -17.39
C ASP A 59 -7.74 -9.59 -18.86
N GLU A 60 -8.46 -8.56 -19.33
CA GLU A 60 -8.32 -7.99 -20.68
C GLU A 60 -6.90 -7.47 -20.96
N ARG A 61 -6.19 -7.03 -19.92
CA ARG A 61 -4.80 -6.55 -19.99
C ARG A 61 -3.76 -7.65 -19.81
N GLY A 62 -4.21 -8.90 -19.64
CA GLY A 62 -3.32 -10.05 -19.52
C GLY A 62 -2.81 -10.33 -18.11
N TYR A 63 -3.50 -9.84 -17.08
CA TYR A 63 -3.26 -10.21 -15.68
C TYR A 63 -4.09 -11.46 -15.28
N ASP A 64 -3.81 -12.02 -14.11
CA ASP A 64 -4.50 -13.19 -13.52
C ASP A 64 -5.58 -12.72 -12.53
N GLY A 65 -6.54 -11.94 -13.03
CA GLY A 65 -7.54 -11.27 -12.22
C GLY A 65 -7.07 -10.01 -11.51
N GLY A 66 -7.99 -9.43 -10.74
CA GLY A 66 -7.79 -8.20 -9.99
C GLY A 66 -8.58 -8.20 -8.68
N ARG A 67 -8.23 -7.29 -7.77
CA ARG A 67 -8.99 -7.11 -6.54
C ARG A 67 -8.95 -5.67 -6.06
N CYS A 68 -10.08 -5.24 -5.51
CA CYS A 68 -10.22 -3.93 -4.88
C CYS A 68 -9.62 -3.95 -3.48
N GLN A 69 -8.75 -2.98 -3.18
CA GLN A 69 -8.18 -2.85 -1.85
C GLN A 69 -7.84 -1.38 -1.53
N TYR A 70 -7.80 -1.03 -0.24
CA TYR A 70 -7.35 0.30 0.18
C TYR A 70 -5.92 0.57 -0.26
N LYS A 71 -5.70 1.78 -0.79
CA LYS A 71 -4.40 2.26 -1.26
C LYS A 71 -3.45 2.51 -0.09
N THR A 72 -3.96 3.08 1.00
CA THR A 72 -3.25 3.25 2.27
C THR A 72 -4.23 3.01 3.42
N VAL A 73 -3.74 2.79 4.65
CA VAL A 73 -4.59 2.60 5.84
C VAL A 73 -5.33 3.90 6.22
N HIS A 74 -4.81 5.05 5.77
CA HIS A 74 -5.34 6.37 6.07
C HIS A 74 -6.25 6.92 4.97
N ASP A 75 -6.00 6.58 3.71
CA ASP A 75 -6.91 6.90 2.62
C ASP A 75 -8.04 5.87 2.62
N MET A 76 -9.27 6.32 2.91
CA MET A 76 -10.49 5.56 2.62
C MET A 76 -10.72 5.41 1.09
N GLU A 77 -9.65 5.37 0.28
CA GLU A 77 -9.65 5.25 -1.17
C GLU A 77 -9.36 3.78 -1.52
N MET A 78 -10.40 3.07 -1.99
CA MET A 78 -10.24 1.73 -2.55
C MET A 78 -9.84 1.81 -4.03
N VAL A 79 -8.77 1.09 -4.37
CA VAL A 79 -8.19 1.05 -5.72
C VAL A 79 -8.07 -0.40 -6.18
N CYS A 80 -8.10 -0.60 -7.49
CA CYS A 80 -7.98 -1.91 -8.11
C CYS A 80 -6.51 -2.34 -8.26
N PHE A 81 -6.18 -3.54 -7.78
CA PHE A 81 -4.86 -4.16 -7.91
C PHE A 81 -4.96 -5.41 -8.77
N CYS A 82 -4.22 -5.44 -9.89
CA CYS A 82 -4.16 -6.59 -10.80
C CYS A 82 -3.05 -7.56 -10.40
N LYS A 83 -3.30 -8.86 -10.55
CA LYS A 83 -2.31 -9.91 -10.27
C LYS A 83 -1.47 -10.23 -11.50
N ILE A 84 -0.15 -10.17 -11.43
CA ILE A 84 0.76 -10.55 -12.50
C ILE A 84 0.63 -12.05 -12.79
N LYS A 85 0.44 -12.42 -14.06
CA LYS A 85 0.36 -13.84 -14.48
C LYS A 85 1.64 -14.58 -14.15
N GLY A 86 1.49 -15.82 -13.68
CA GLY A 86 2.62 -16.67 -13.28
C GLY A 86 3.35 -16.17 -12.03
N CYS A 87 2.85 -15.10 -11.40
CA CYS A 87 3.39 -14.65 -10.14
C CYS A 87 2.74 -15.42 -9.00
N VAL A 88 3.57 -16.21 -8.33
CA VAL A 88 3.22 -16.90 -7.10
C VAL A 88 3.59 -15.95 -5.97
N SER A 89 2.58 -15.33 -5.36
CA SER A 89 2.76 -14.67 -4.08
C SER A 89 2.85 -15.77 -3.04
N ASP A 90 4.04 -15.98 -2.47
CA ASP A 90 4.25 -16.84 -1.30
C ASP A 90 3.27 -16.50 -0.15
#